data_AF-S3TZM1-F1
#
_entry.id   AF-S3TZM1-F1
#
_cell.length_a   1.000
_cell.length_b   1.000
_cell.length_c   1.000
_cell.angle_alpha   90.00
_cell.angle_beta   90.00
_cell.angle_gamma   90.00
#
_symmetry.space_group_name_H-M   'P 1'
#
loop_
_entity.id
_entity.type
_entity.pdbx_description
1 polymer ?
#
loop_
_entity_poly.entity_id
_entity_poly.type
_entity_poly.pdbx_seq_one_letter_code
_entity_poly.pdbx_strand_id
1 'polypeptide(L)'
;MMKVTNEDINILEVEMLNCYLYHAGGVRALKEQREFASDEIEFIKKCMADEIALKGEAQLSQFYGLNQLLDRIAQLKEELLGANDKQKNKHSVAGYKPILYAYLALDFDQHVFQHPKLQRRINGIKNVKKRYEGNLYEKREIIYRVLRETAKIKGRWKSVTAAINDVYPTLEKELKAFDQNWIKNRIAENTGKIAELQDALENNKKRYEGSCDIKIQDRTYISYIKSLEEENREFIRALNAHNVADILKKKMAFNSNDQEQTLLNHVRNCPELLAEIIEKDSK
;
A
#
# COMPACT_ATOMS: atom_id res chain seq x y z
N MET A 1 5.66 -16.93 -3.52
CA MET A 1 5.74 -16.32 -2.17
C MET A 1 7.07 -15.57 -2.10
N MET A 2 7.07 -14.27 -1.78
CA MET A 2 8.31 -13.49 -1.71
C MET A 2 9.14 -13.99 -0.52
N LYS A 3 10.37 -14.46 -0.76
CA LYS A 3 11.28 -14.90 0.30
C LYS A 3 11.81 -13.67 1.04
N VAL A 4 11.76 -13.70 2.36
CA VAL A 4 12.44 -12.72 3.23
C VAL A 4 13.62 -13.44 3.86
N THR A 5 14.82 -12.89 3.71
CA THR A 5 16.07 -13.43 4.25
C THR A 5 16.53 -12.61 5.46
N ASN A 6 17.47 -13.16 6.24
CA ASN A 6 18.10 -12.40 7.34
C ASN A 6 18.76 -11.10 6.83
N GLU A 7 19.34 -11.13 5.63
CA GLU A 7 19.85 -9.95 4.95
C GLU A 7 18.77 -8.87 4.77
N ASP A 8 17.54 -9.23 4.40
CA ASP A 8 16.45 -8.25 4.28
C ASP A 8 16.12 -7.59 5.62
N ILE A 9 16.18 -8.35 6.72
CA ILE A 9 15.93 -7.85 8.09
C ILE A 9 17.05 -6.90 8.50
N ASN A 10 18.32 -7.26 8.25
CA ASN A 10 19.48 -6.42 8.55
C ASN A 10 19.45 -5.12 7.75
N ILE A 11 19.08 -5.18 6.46
CA ILE A 11 18.92 -3.97 5.63
C ILE A 11 17.90 -3.01 6.25
N LEU A 12 16.77 -3.54 6.75
CA LEU A 12 15.74 -2.70 7.37
C LEU A 12 16.19 -2.11 8.71
N GLU A 13 16.94 -2.85 9.52
CA GLU A 13 17.51 -2.37 10.78
C GLU A 13 18.51 -1.22 10.53
N VAL A 14 19.45 -1.42 9.60
CA VAL A 14 20.43 -0.40 9.21
C VAL A 14 19.73 0.84 8.68
N GLU A 15 18.67 0.68 7.90
CA GLU A 15 17.86 1.80 7.41
C GLU A 15 17.22 2.60 8.55
N MET A 16 16.63 1.92 9.54
CA MET A 16 16.00 2.56 10.71
C MET A 16 17.02 3.33 11.55
N LEU A 17 18.21 2.77 11.77
CA LEU A 17 19.29 3.44 12.50
C LEU A 17 19.79 4.67 11.75
N ASN A 18 19.99 4.55 10.43
CA ASN A 18 20.38 5.68 9.58
C ASN A 18 19.32 6.79 9.57
N CYS A 19 18.04 6.43 9.59
CA CYS A 19 16.93 7.38 9.67
C CYS A 19 17.02 8.22 10.96
N TYR A 20 17.22 7.57 12.11
CA TYR A 20 17.44 8.30 13.37
C TYR A 20 18.67 9.22 13.29
N LEU A 21 19.82 8.71 12.81
CA LEU A 21 21.05 9.52 12.72
C LEU A 21 20.89 10.74 11.81
N TYR A 22 20.15 10.61 10.71
CA TYR A 22 19.83 11.71 9.80
C TYR A 22 19.03 12.81 10.50
N HIS A 23 18.00 12.43 11.26
CA HIS A 23 17.11 13.39 11.92
C HIS A 23 17.65 13.94 13.25
N ALA A 24 18.41 13.16 14.01
CA ALA A 24 18.97 13.56 15.29
C ALA A 24 20.29 14.34 15.14
N GLY A 25 21.14 13.93 14.20
CA GLY A 25 22.51 14.46 14.06
C GLY A 25 22.66 15.63 13.08
N GLY A 26 21.64 15.99 12.31
CA GLY A 26 21.74 17.03 11.25
C GLY A 26 22.78 16.71 10.17
N VAL A 27 23.25 15.46 10.10
CA VAL A 27 24.31 15.04 9.18
C VAL A 27 23.73 14.91 7.78
N ARG A 28 24.19 15.76 6.85
CA ARG A 28 23.90 15.63 5.42
C ARG A 28 24.36 14.26 4.94
N ALA A 29 23.39 13.40 4.64
CA ALA A 29 23.51 12.16 3.89
C ALA A 29 24.74 11.31 4.25
N LEU A 30 24.55 10.28 5.08
CA LEU A 30 25.48 9.14 5.11
C LEU A 30 25.50 8.56 3.69
N LYS A 31 26.55 8.90 2.93
CA LYS A 31 26.69 8.58 1.50
C LYS A 31 26.82 7.08 1.24
N GLU A 32 27.10 6.29 2.27
CA GLU A 32 27.26 4.85 2.18
C GLU A 32 26.61 4.17 3.38
N GLN A 33 25.77 3.18 3.11
CA GLN A 33 25.26 2.29 4.15
C GLN A 33 26.42 1.43 4.63
N ARG A 34 26.93 1.73 5.82
CA ARG A 34 27.83 0.83 6.54
C ARG A 34 27.02 -0.14 7.39
N GLU A 35 27.52 -1.35 7.54
CA GLU A 35 27.03 -2.25 8.59
C GLU A 35 27.40 -1.64 9.95
N PHE A 36 26.46 -1.68 10.89
CA PHE A 36 26.70 -1.27 12.27
C PHE A 36 27.15 -2.48 13.08
N ALA A 37 28.21 -2.32 13.86
CA ALA A 37 28.59 -3.33 14.85
C ALA A 37 27.53 -3.38 15.99
N SER A 38 27.43 -4.51 16.69
CA SER A 38 26.39 -4.71 17.71
C SER A 38 26.44 -3.67 18.84
N ASP A 39 27.64 -3.28 19.25
CA ASP A 39 27.89 -2.21 20.23
C ASP A 39 27.47 -0.84 19.70
N GLU A 40 27.69 -0.55 18.41
CA GLU A 40 27.19 0.69 17.79
C GLU A 40 25.65 0.72 17.75
N ILE A 41 25.00 -0.40 17.46
CA ILE A 41 23.53 -0.49 17.46
C ILE A 41 22.99 -0.23 18.87
N GLU A 42 23.55 -0.88 19.89
CA GLU A 42 23.16 -0.67 21.29
C GLU A 42 23.38 0.78 21.73
N PHE A 43 24.51 1.38 21.34
CA PHE A 43 24.80 2.77 21.62
C PHE A 43 23.77 3.72 20.98
N ILE A 44 23.46 3.53 19.69
CA ILE A 44 22.47 4.36 18.98
C ILE A 44 21.08 4.23 19.61
N LYS A 45 20.65 3.00 19.95
CA LYS A 45 19.37 2.77 20.63
C LYS A 45 19.33 3.45 22.01
N LYS A 46 20.43 3.42 22.74
CA LYS A 46 20.56 4.12 24.02
C LYS A 46 20.43 5.64 23.84
N CYS A 47 21.13 6.23 22.87
CA CYS A 47 20.99 7.66 22.56
C CYS A 47 19.54 8.04 22.23
N MET A 48 18.86 7.23 21.42
CA MET A 48 17.46 7.45 21.08
C MET A 48 16.56 7.39 22.33
N ALA A 49 16.76 6.39 23.19
CA ALA A 49 16.01 6.24 24.44
C ALA A 49 16.25 7.41 25.41
N ASP A 50 17.49 7.85 25.56
CA ASP A 50 17.87 8.98 26.41
C ASP A 50 17.22 10.29 25.90
N GLU A 51 17.21 10.52 24.58
CA GLU A 51 16.53 11.67 23.97
C GLU A 51 15.01 11.65 24.20
N ILE A 52 14.37 10.49 24.05
CA ILE A 52 12.94 10.30 24.32
C ILE A 52 12.66 10.56 25.80
N ALA A 53 13.48 10.07 26.72
CA ALA A 53 13.32 10.30 28.15
C ALA A 53 13.44 11.79 28.51
N LEU A 54 14.32 12.53 27.82
CA LEU A 54 14.55 13.96 28.06
C LEU A 54 13.42 14.85 27.51
N LYS A 55 12.91 14.57 26.32
CA LYS A 55 11.91 15.42 25.62
C LYS A 55 10.48 14.91 25.73
N GLY A 56 10.29 13.68 26.18
CA GLY A 56 8.99 13.03 26.32
C GLY A 56 8.49 12.37 25.03
N GLU A 57 7.78 11.25 25.18
CA GLU A 57 7.29 10.40 24.09
C GLU A 57 6.37 11.14 23.12
N ALA A 58 5.51 12.04 23.62
CA ALA A 58 4.59 12.80 22.77
C ALA A 58 5.32 13.74 21.80
N GLN A 59 6.44 14.32 22.24
CA GLN A 59 7.22 15.26 21.44
C GLN A 59 8.10 14.53 20.41
N LEU A 60 8.57 13.32 20.75
CA LEU A 60 9.40 12.48 19.88
C LEU A 60 8.67 11.20 19.44
N SER A 61 7.38 11.30 19.13
CA SER A 61 6.51 10.15 18.85
C SER A 61 7.02 9.28 17.70
N GLN A 62 7.61 9.89 16.67
CA GLN A 62 8.23 9.17 15.56
C GLN A 62 9.47 8.37 16.00
N PHE A 63 10.36 8.94 16.82
CA PHE A 63 11.52 8.23 17.34
C PHE A 63 11.14 7.17 18.38
N TYR A 64 10.12 7.43 19.19
CA TYR A 64 9.57 6.43 20.08
C TYR A 64 9.07 5.20 19.30
N GLY A 65 8.26 5.43 18.25
CA GLY A 65 7.82 4.37 17.36
C GLY A 65 8.99 3.66 16.67
N LEU A 66 10.00 4.41 16.22
CA LEU A 66 11.20 3.84 15.60
C LEU A 66 11.97 2.91 16.57
N ASN A 67 12.11 3.32 17.84
CA ASN A 67 12.78 2.51 18.86
C ASN A 67 12.03 1.18 19.10
N GLN A 68 10.70 1.23 19.20
CA GLN A 68 9.87 0.03 19.34
C GLN A 68 10.01 -0.93 18.14
N LEU A 69 10.16 -0.40 16.93
CA LEU A 69 10.37 -1.22 15.74
C LEU A 69 11.75 -1.87 15.72
N LEU A 70 12.79 -1.19 16.23
CA LEU A 70 14.12 -1.78 16.39
C LEU A 70 14.11 -2.93 17.41
N ASP A 71 13.37 -2.79 18.51
CA ASP A 71 13.15 -3.90 19.45
C ASP A 71 12.43 -5.08 18.80
N ARG A 72 11.41 -4.79 17.97
CA ARG A 72 10.69 -5.85 17.24
C ARG A 72 11.57 -6.54 16.20
N ILE A 73 12.52 -5.83 15.57
CA ILE A 73 13.54 -6.43 14.71
C ILE A 73 14.44 -7.38 15.50
N ALA A 74 14.93 -6.96 16.67
CA ALA A 74 15.77 -7.80 17.52
C ALA A 74 15.04 -9.10 17.92
N GLN A 75 13.80 -8.98 18.39
CA GLN A 75 12.93 -10.13 18.70
C GLN A 75 12.74 -11.04 17.47
N LEU A 76 12.46 -10.47 16.29
CA LEU A 76 12.30 -11.25 15.07
C LEU A 76 13.58 -12.02 14.72
N LYS A 77 14.77 -11.43 14.91
CA LYS A 77 16.04 -12.12 14.68
C LYS A 77 16.20 -13.31 15.62
N GLU A 78 15.90 -13.14 16.90
CA GLU A 78 15.92 -14.22 17.90
C GLU A 78 14.94 -15.35 17.55
N GLU A 79 13.69 -15.00 17.23
CA GLU A 79 12.65 -15.95 16.80
C GLU A 79 13.13 -16.80 15.58
N LEU A 80 13.93 -16.21 14.69
CA LEU A 80 14.44 -16.88 13.47
C LEU A 80 15.72 -17.70 13.68
N LEU A 81 16.43 -17.53 14.81
CA LEU A 81 17.56 -18.39 15.18
C LEU A 81 17.09 -19.78 15.62
N GLY A 82 15.91 -19.86 16.25
CA GLY A 82 15.32 -21.12 16.75
C GLY A 82 14.44 -21.88 15.74
N ALA A 83 14.19 -21.34 14.55
CA ALA A 83 13.24 -21.90 13.59
C ALA A 83 13.90 -22.80 12.53
N ASN A 84 13.24 -23.90 12.14
CA ASN A 84 13.69 -24.73 11.02
C ASN A 84 13.49 -24.03 9.66
N ASP A 85 14.19 -24.46 8.60
CA ASP A 85 14.22 -23.76 7.30
C ASP A 85 12.84 -23.53 6.65
N LYS A 86 11.89 -24.46 6.82
CA LYS A 86 10.51 -24.31 6.30
C LYS A 86 9.71 -23.28 7.10
N GLN A 87 9.86 -23.25 8.42
CA GLN A 87 9.24 -22.26 9.31
C GLN A 87 9.86 -20.89 9.09
N LYS A 88 11.18 -20.82 8.93
CA LYS A 88 11.95 -19.57 8.81
C LYS A 88 11.36 -18.65 7.75
N ASN A 89 11.10 -19.12 6.54
CA ASN A 89 10.53 -18.26 5.49
C ASN A 89 9.10 -17.75 5.82
N LYS A 90 8.25 -18.60 6.40
CA LYS A 90 6.88 -18.20 6.78
C LYS A 90 6.91 -17.18 7.92
N HIS A 91 7.73 -17.43 8.94
CA HIS A 91 7.91 -16.55 10.10
C HIS A 91 8.58 -15.23 9.71
N SER A 92 9.63 -15.26 8.87
CA SER A 92 10.28 -14.04 8.37
C SER A 92 9.30 -13.17 7.60
N VAL A 93 8.47 -13.74 6.72
CA VAL A 93 7.48 -12.96 5.97
C VAL A 93 6.40 -12.38 6.89
N ALA A 94 5.93 -13.15 7.87
CA ALA A 94 4.88 -12.73 8.79
C ALA A 94 5.36 -11.65 9.78
N GLY A 95 6.61 -11.73 10.26
CA GLY A 95 7.18 -10.74 11.18
C GLY A 95 7.74 -9.49 10.48
N TYR A 96 8.42 -9.66 9.34
CA TYR A 96 9.06 -8.54 8.63
C TYR A 96 8.05 -7.54 8.07
N LYS A 97 6.94 -8.03 7.49
CA LYS A 97 5.96 -7.16 6.82
C LYS A 97 5.36 -6.13 7.78
N PRO A 98 4.78 -6.51 8.93
CA PRO A 98 4.25 -5.54 9.90
C PRO A 98 5.27 -4.47 10.30
N ILE A 99 6.52 -4.87 10.57
CA ILE A 99 7.61 -3.93 10.92
C ILE A 99 7.82 -2.92 9.79
N LEU A 100 7.95 -3.39 8.54
CA LEU A 100 8.13 -2.51 7.38
C LEU A 100 6.93 -1.56 7.17
N TYR A 101 5.70 -2.04 7.33
CA TYR A 101 4.50 -1.21 7.20
C TYR A 101 4.41 -0.15 8.30
N ALA A 102 4.70 -0.54 9.56
CA ALA A 102 4.72 0.38 10.68
C ALA A 102 5.82 1.45 10.52
N TYR A 103 7.00 1.05 10.06
CA TYR A 103 8.08 1.99 9.75
C TYR A 103 7.67 3.02 8.69
N LEU A 104 7.03 2.58 7.62
CA LEU A 104 6.50 3.47 6.59
C LEU A 104 5.39 4.42 7.11
N ALA A 105 4.67 4.03 8.17
CA ALA A 105 3.63 4.84 8.78
C ALA A 105 4.17 5.91 9.76
N LEU A 106 5.43 5.81 10.19
CA LEU A 106 6.08 6.86 10.98
C LEU A 106 6.31 8.15 10.17
N ASP A 107 6.33 8.04 8.85
CA ASP A 107 6.33 9.16 7.89
C ASP A 107 7.40 10.23 8.19
N PHE A 108 8.66 9.78 8.26
CA PHE A 108 9.79 10.69 8.38
C PHE A 108 9.96 11.54 7.11
N ASP A 109 9.59 12.81 7.21
CA ASP A 109 9.70 13.78 6.12
C ASP A 109 11.13 13.86 5.57
N GLN A 110 11.27 13.94 4.24
CA GLN A 110 12.55 14.11 3.53
C GLN A 110 13.57 12.96 3.68
N HIS A 111 13.23 11.87 4.36
CA HIS A 111 14.12 10.70 4.46
C HIS A 111 14.12 9.89 3.15
N VAL A 112 15.30 9.66 2.59
CA VAL A 112 15.48 8.91 1.34
C VAL A 112 16.06 7.54 1.66
N PHE A 113 15.29 6.49 1.38
CA PHE A 113 15.75 5.11 1.49
C PHE A 113 16.95 4.87 0.59
N GLN A 114 18.10 4.44 1.14
CA GLN A 114 19.33 4.31 0.34
C GLN A 114 19.45 2.94 -0.32
N HIS A 115 19.02 1.85 0.35
CA HIS A 115 19.24 0.49 -0.16
C HIS A 115 18.34 0.15 -1.37
N PRO A 116 18.87 -0.20 -2.55
CA PRO A 116 18.06 -0.45 -3.75
C PRO A 116 17.03 -1.58 -3.60
N LYS A 117 17.37 -2.64 -2.85
CA LYS A 117 16.45 -3.76 -2.58
C LYS A 117 15.26 -3.31 -1.72
N LEU A 118 15.51 -2.46 -0.72
CA LEU A 118 14.48 -1.92 0.17
C LEU A 118 13.62 -0.90 -0.59
N GLN A 119 14.24 -0.01 -1.38
CA GLN A 119 13.54 0.89 -2.28
C GLN A 119 12.57 0.13 -3.21
N ARG A 120 13.00 -0.97 -3.85
CA ARG A 120 12.10 -1.78 -4.69
C ARG A 120 10.93 -2.36 -3.90
N ARG A 121 11.17 -2.85 -2.68
CA ARG A 121 10.11 -3.37 -1.79
C ARG A 121 9.11 -2.27 -1.42
N ILE A 122 9.60 -1.11 -0.99
CA ILE A 122 8.78 0.05 -0.63
C ILE A 122 8.00 0.56 -1.83
N ASN A 123 8.65 0.70 -3.00
CA ASN A 123 7.96 1.07 -4.23
C ASN A 123 6.91 0.04 -4.62
N GLY A 124 7.15 -1.25 -4.40
CA GLY A 124 6.13 -2.29 -4.55
C GLY A 124 4.92 -2.06 -3.64
N ILE A 125 5.15 -1.77 -2.35
CA ILE A 125 4.10 -1.46 -1.38
C ILE A 125 3.35 -0.18 -1.77
N LYS A 126 4.07 0.91 -2.07
CA LYS A 126 3.48 2.19 -2.51
C LYS A 126 2.71 2.03 -3.81
N ASN A 127 3.20 1.26 -4.77
CA ASN A 127 2.50 1.00 -6.02
C ASN A 127 1.28 0.12 -5.83
N VAL A 128 1.31 -0.85 -4.92
CA VAL A 128 0.13 -1.61 -4.51
C VAL A 128 -0.88 -0.68 -3.86
N LYS A 129 -0.45 0.15 -2.90
CA LYS A 129 -1.30 1.15 -2.25
C LYS A 129 -1.91 2.10 -3.29
N LYS A 130 -1.10 2.71 -4.15
CA LYS A 130 -1.52 3.60 -5.25
C LYS A 130 -2.43 2.94 -6.28
N ARG A 131 -2.19 1.67 -6.63
CA ARG A 131 -3.02 0.91 -7.59
C ARG A 131 -4.42 0.64 -7.03
N TYR A 132 -4.54 0.60 -5.71
CA TYR A 132 -5.72 0.13 -4.99
C TYR A 132 -6.39 1.22 -4.14
N GLU A 133 -5.72 2.36 -3.96
CA GLU A 133 -6.24 3.56 -3.32
C GLU A 133 -7.46 4.04 -4.11
N GLY A 134 -8.61 3.97 -3.46
CA GLY A 134 -9.91 4.38 -4.00
C GLY A 134 -10.77 3.27 -4.62
N ASN A 135 -10.34 2.00 -4.67
CA ASN A 135 -11.26 0.91 -5.06
C ASN A 135 -11.09 -0.40 -4.28
N LEU A 136 -9.90 -0.74 -3.80
CA LEU A 136 -9.68 -2.03 -3.13
C LEU A 136 -10.40 -2.13 -1.81
N TYR A 137 -10.29 -1.11 -0.96
CA TYR A 137 -10.92 -1.13 0.36
C TYR A 137 -12.44 -1.14 0.23
N GLU A 138 -13.01 -0.30 -0.63
CA GLU A 138 -14.46 -0.29 -0.89
C GLU A 138 -14.96 -1.62 -1.45
N LYS A 139 -14.22 -2.26 -2.37
CA LYS A 139 -14.54 -3.61 -2.84
C LYS A 139 -14.43 -4.66 -1.73
N ARG A 140 -13.43 -4.56 -0.85
CA ARG A 140 -13.32 -5.46 0.31
C ARG A 140 -14.51 -5.32 1.23
N GLU A 141 -14.96 -4.10 1.49
CA GLU A 141 -16.15 -3.87 2.30
C GLU A 141 -17.40 -4.49 1.66
N ILE A 142 -17.58 -4.36 0.33
CA ILE A 142 -18.66 -5.08 -0.39
C ILE A 142 -18.55 -6.59 -0.16
N ILE A 143 -17.35 -7.16 -0.37
CA ILE A 143 -17.11 -8.61 -0.22
C ILE A 143 -17.43 -9.07 1.20
N TYR A 144 -16.92 -8.36 2.20
CA TYR A 144 -17.08 -8.72 3.61
C TYR A 144 -18.52 -8.54 4.07
N ARG A 145 -19.19 -7.46 3.65
CA ARG A 145 -20.60 -7.21 3.94
C ARG A 145 -21.46 -8.34 3.41
N VAL A 146 -21.38 -8.67 2.13
CA VAL A 146 -22.22 -9.70 1.49
C VAL A 146 -22.02 -11.06 2.16
N LEU A 147 -20.77 -11.43 2.48
CA LEU A 147 -20.47 -12.66 3.20
C LEU A 147 -21.08 -12.67 4.62
N ARG A 148 -20.92 -11.59 5.39
CA ARG A 148 -21.46 -11.48 6.76
C ARG A 148 -22.98 -11.47 6.79
N GLU A 149 -23.61 -10.69 5.92
CA GLU A 149 -25.07 -10.59 5.84
C GLU A 149 -25.70 -11.91 5.43
N THR A 150 -25.12 -12.58 4.43
CA THR A 150 -25.61 -13.89 4.00
C THR A 150 -25.41 -14.94 5.09
N ALA A 151 -24.28 -14.93 5.81
CA ALA A 151 -24.05 -15.82 6.95
C ALA A 151 -25.05 -15.60 8.10
N LYS A 152 -25.45 -14.35 8.35
CA LYS A 152 -26.48 -14.02 9.36
C LYS A 152 -27.85 -14.55 8.99
N ILE A 153 -28.18 -14.60 7.69
CA ILE A 153 -29.49 -15.03 7.20
C ILE A 153 -29.56 -16.55 7.03
N LYS A 154 -28.55 -17.15 6.39
CA LYS A 154 -28.55 -18.57 6.01
C LYS A 154 -27.77 -19.48 6.96
N GLY A 155 -27.04 -18.90 7.92
CA GLY A 155 -26.06 -19.61 8.72
C GLY A 155 -24.66 -19.60 8.10
N ARG A 156 -23.68 -20.03 8.87
CA ARG A 156 -22.27 -20.09 8.47
C ARG A 156 -22.04 -21.26 7.50
N TRP A 157 -20.96 -21.19 6.72
CA TRP A 157 -20.61 -22.25 5.77
C TRP A 157 -19.58 -23.22 6.34
N LYS A 158 -19.58 -24.45 5.84
CA LYS A 158 -18.58 -25.48 6.16
C LYS A 158 -17.18 -25.19 5.62
N SER A 159 -17.09 -24.39 4.56
CA SER A 159 -15.80 -24.07 3.93
C SER A 159 -15.86 -22.75 3.17
N VAL A 160 -14.69 -22.15 2.96
CA VAL A 160 -14.55 -20.90 2.18
C VAL A 160 -15.02 -21.08 0.74
N THR A 161 -14.75 -22.25 0.15
CA THR A 161 -15.21 -22.55 -1.22
C THR A 161 -16.72 -22.56 -1.29
N ALA A 162 -17.40 -23.19 -0.33
CA ALA A 162 -18.86 -23.18 -0.27
C ALA A 162 -19.43 -21.76 -0.08
N ALA A 163 -18.80 -20.95 0.77
CA ALA A 163 -19.20 -19.57 0.98
C ALA A 163 -19.11 -18.74 -0.30
N ILE A 164 -17.95 -18.77 -0.98
CA ILE A 164 -17.75 -18.00 -2.22
C ILE A 164 -18.73 -18.44 -3.30
N ASN A 165 -18.87 -19.74 -3.56
CA ASN A 165 -19.75 -20.22 -4.62
C ASN A 165 -21.22 -19.83 -4.37
N ASP A 166 -21.69 -19.80 -3.11
CA ASP A 166 -23.06 -19.38 -2.77
C ASP A 166 -23.26 -17.86 -2.97
N VAL A 167 -22.29 -17.03 -2.56
CA VAL A 167 -22.45 -15.56 -2.64
C VAL A 167 -21.97 -14.95 -3.96
N TYR A 168 -21.25 -15.70 -4.79
CA TYR A 168 -20.60 -15.18 -5.99
C TYR A 168 -21.56 -14.46 -6.95
N PRO A 169 -22.77 -14.97 -7.26
CA PRO A 169 -23.70 -14.25 -8.14
C PRO A 169 -24.08 -12.86 -7.62
N THR A 170 -24.22 -12.70 -6.29
CA THR A 170 -24.49 -11.41 -5.65
C THR A 170 -23.25 -10.51 -5.69
N LEU A 171 -22.09 -11.05 -5.33
CA LEU A 171 -20.83 -10.32 -5.36
C LEU A 171 -20.51 -9.80 -6.77
N GLU A 172 -20.68 -10.64 -7.79
CA GLU A 172 -20.42 -10.28 -9.18
C GLU A 172 -21.26 -9.06 -9.60
N LYS A 173 -22.56 -9.06 -9.27
CA LYS A 173 -23.47 -7.95 -9.58
C LYS A 173 -23.06 -6.66 -8.86
N GLU A 174 -22.78 -6.74 -7.56
CA GLU A 174 -22.42 -5.56 -6.77
C GLU A 174 -21.05 -4.99 -7.14
N LEU A 175 -20.07 -5.85 -7.39
CA LEU A 175 -18.73 -5.45 -7.84
C LEU A 175 -18.78 -4.83 -9.24
N LYS A 176 -19.60 -5.35 -10.16
CA LYS A 176 -19.83 -4.73 -11.48
C LYS A 176 -20.47 -3.35 -11.37
N ALA A 177 -21.49 -3.20 -10.52
CA ALA A 177 -22.14 -1.91 -10.29
C ALA A 177 -21.17 -0.90 -9.69
N PHE A 178 -20.37 -1.32 -8.71
CA PHE A 178 -19.29 -0.53 -8.14
C PHE A 178 -18.30 -0.08 -9.22
N ASP A 179 -17.86 -1.00 -10.08
CA ASP A 179 -16.87 -0.72 -11.12
C ASP A 179 -17.38 0.33 -12.11
N GLN A 180 -18.62 0.21 -12.55
CA GLN A 180 -19.25 1.20 -13.43
C GLN A 180 -19.33 2.58 -12.77
N ASN A 181 -19.72 2.64 -11.50
CA ASN A 181 -19.82 3.91 -10.78
C ASN A 181 -18.44 4.56 -10.58
N TRP A 182 -17.44 3.76 -10.20
CA TRP A 182 -16.07 4.21 -10.01
C TRP A 182 -15.50 4.80 -11.31
N ILE A 183 -15.70 4.11 -12.45
CA ILE A 183 -15.23 4.60 -13.76
C ILE A 183 -15.91 5.92 -14.13
N LYS A 184 -17.24 6.03 -13.92
CA LYS A 184 -17.98 7.28 -14.19
C LYS A 184 -17.47 8.44 -13.34
N ASN A 185 -17.20 8.21 -12.05
CA ASN A 185 -16.64 9.22 -11.16
C ASN A 185 -15.27 9.67 -11.63
N ARG A 186 -14.39 8.74 -12.05
CA ARG A 186 -13.07 9.09 -12.61
C ARG A 186 -13.15 9.92 -13.87
N ILE A 187 -14.08 9.61 -14.78
CA ILE A 187 -14.32 10.43 -15.97
C ILE A 187 -14.73 11.85 -15.56
N ALA A 188 -15.64 11.98 -14.58
CA ALA A 188 -16.10 13.28 -14.10
C ALA A 188 -14.97 14.09 -13.45
N GLU A 189 -14.16 13.47 -12.58
CA GLU A 189 -12.97 14.07 -11.95
C GLU A 189 -11.97 14.56 -13.00
N ASN A 190 -11.61 13.70 -13.96
CA ASN A 190 -10.69 14.05 -15.04
C ASN A 190 -11.24 15.19 -15.90
N THR A 191 -12.54 15.18 -16.21
CA THR A 191 -13.19 16.24 -16.99
C THR A 191 -13.16 17.58 -16.25
N GLY A 192 -13.45 17.58 -14.95
CA GLY A 192 -13.33 18.78 -14.11
C GLY A 192 -11.89 19.31 -14.09
N LYS A 193 -10.90 18.42 -13.96
CA LYS A 193 -9.49 18.81 -13.96
C LYS A 193 -9.01 19.35 -15.31
N ILE A 194 -9.49 18.78 -16.42
CA ILE A 194 -9.21 19.30 -17.76
C ILE A 194 -9.73 20.74 -17.88
N ALA A 195 -10.96 21.01 -17.42
CA ALA A 195 -11.54 22.35 -17.46
C ALA A 195 -10.70 23.36 -16.65
N GLU A 196 -10.30 23.00 -15.42
CA GLU A 196 -9.42 23.85 -14.60
C GLU A 196 -8.09 24.19 -15.30
N LEU A 197 -7.47 23.20 -15.94
CA LEU A 197 -6.20 23.38 -16.65
C LEU A 197 -6.38 24.22 -17.93
N GLN A 198 -7.50 24.07 -18.63
CA GLN A 198 -7.85 24.88 -19.80
C GLN A 198 -8.08 26.35 -19.41
N ASP A 199 -8.80 26.60 -18.32
CA ASP A 199 -9.00 27.95 -17.77
C ASP A 199 -7.66 28.58 -17.33
N ALA A 200 -6.78 27.79 -16.70
CA ALA A 200 -5.45 28.25 -16.32
C ALA A 200 -4.60 28.62 -17.54
N LEU A 201 -4.64 27.80 -18.60
CA LEU A 201 -3.96 28.09 -19.87
C LEU A 201 -4.49 29.37 -20.52
N GLU A 202 -5.80 29.57 -20.52
CA GLU A 202 -6.42 30.76 -21.11
C GLU A 202 -6.09 32.03 -20.32
N ASN A 203 -6.09 31.96 -18.98
CA ASN A 203 -5.66 33.06 -18.12
C ASN A 203 -4.17 33.38 -18.29
N ASN A 204 -3.32 32.38 -18.48
CA ASN A 204 -1.91 32.56 -18.75
C ASN A 204 -1.69 33.29 -20.08
N LYS A 205 -2.38 32.90 -21.16
CA LYS A 205 -2.32 33.60 -22.46
C LYS A 205 -2.65 35.09 -22.34
N LYS A 206 -3.72 35.44 -21.62
CA LYS A 206 -4.12 36.85 -21.36
C LYS A 206 -3.04 37.64 -20.62
N ARG A 207 -2.25 37.00 -19.75
CA ARG A 207 -1.13 37.63 -19.02
C ARG A 207 0.12 37.79 -19.87
N TYR A 208 0.24 37.06 -20.98
CA TYR A 208 1.41 37.07 -21.86
C TYR A 208 1.18 37.83 -23.17
N GLU A 209 0.08 38.58 -23.32
CA GLU A 209 -0.13 39.47 -24.46
C GLU A 209 1.10 40.40 -24.64
N GLY A 210 1.91 40.11 -25.66
CA GLY A 210 3.15 40.82 -25.98
C GLY A 210 4.46 40.02 -25.85
N SER A 211 4.47 38.81 -25.27
CA SER A 211 5.66 37.94 -25.20
C SER A 211 5.43 36.60 -25.91
N CYS A 212 6.25 36.28 -26.93
CA CYS A 212 6.11 35.09 -27.78
C CYS A 212 6.49 33.74 -27.13
N ASP A 213 6.85 33.72 -25.84
CA ASP A 213 7.37 32.51 -25.20
C ASP A 213 6.29 31.77 -24.41
N ILE A 214 5.84 30.63 -24.93
CA ILE A 214 5.09 29.63 -24.15
C ILE A 214 6.00 29.16 -23.01
N LYS A 215 5.71 29.60 -21.78
CA LYS A 215 6.50 29.18 -20.61
C LYS A 215 6.35 27.67 -20.38
N ILE A 216 7.38 27.06 -19.82
CA ILE A 216 7.48 25.60 -19.55
C ILE A 216 6.21 25.06 -18.85
N GLN A 217 5.58 25.85 -17.98
CA GLN A 217 4.34 25.49 -17.27
C GLN A 217 3.15 25.20 -18.20
N ASP A 218 2.96 25.95 -19.28
CA ASP A 218 1.86 25.73 -20.22
C ASP A 218 2.05 24.42 -21.00
N ARG A 219 3.30 24.05 -21.30
CA ARG A 219 3.62 22.74 -21.90
C ARG A 219 3.28 21.60 -20.95
N THR A 220 3.53 21.78 -19.65
CA THR A 220 3.15 20.81 -18.62
C THR A 220 1.63 20.64 -18.54
N TYR A 221 0.85 21.73 -18.56
CA TYR A 221 -0.62 21.67 -18.56
C TYR A 221 -1.17 21.00 -19.81
N ILE A 222 -0.68 21.35 -21.00
CA ILE A 222 -1.11 20.71 -22.26
C ILE A 222 -0.80 19.21 -22.24
N SER A 223 0.40 18.83 -21.79
CA SER A 223 0.76 17.41 -21.67
C SER A 223 -0.15 16.69 -20.68
N TYR A 224 -0.52 17.35 -19.57
CA TYR A 224 -1.37 16.73 -18.57
C TYR A 224 -2.81 16.56 -19.06
N ILE A 225 -3.37 17.57 -19.72
CA ILE A 225 -4.69 17.49 -20.38
C ILE A 225 -4.73 16.30 -21.34
N LYS A 226 -3.75 16.15 -22.24
CA LYS A 226 -3.67 15.03 -23.17
C LYS A 226 -3.66 13.67 -22.47
N SER A 227 -2.94 13.57 -21.34
CA SER A 227 -2.91 12.35 -20.54
C SER A 227 -4.28 12.02 -19.94
N LEU A 228 -4.99 13.02 -19.39
CA LEU A 228 -6.32 12.86 -18.82
C LEU A 228 -7.37 12.49 -19.90
N GLU A 229 -7.26 13.07 -21.09
CA GLU A 229 -8.12 12.74 -22.23
C GLU A 229 -7.92 11.30 -22.71
N GLU A 230 -6.68 10.82 -22.79
CA GLU A 230 -6.40 9.42 -23.15
C GLU A 230 -6.93 8.45 -22.08
N GLU A 231 -6.78 8.80 -20.81
CA GLU A 231 -7.33 8.00 -19.71
C GLU A 231 -8.87 7.95 -19.78
N ASN A 232 -9.54 9.07 -20.04
CA ASN A 232 -10.99 9.11 -20.25
C ASN A 232 -11.42 8.26 -21.45
N ARG A 233 -10.66 8.25 -22.56
CA ARG A 233 -10.93 7.36 -23.71
C ARG A 233 -10.83 5.89 -23.31
N GLU A 234 -9.85 5.51 -22.50
CA GLU A 234 -9.73 4.15 -21.97
C GLU A 234 -10.91 3.78 -21.06
N PHE A 235 -11.33 4.68 -20.16
CA PHE A 235 -12.48 4.48 -19.29
C PHE A 235 -13.81 4.35 -20.05
N ILE A 236 -14.03 5.18 -21.07
CA ILE A 236 -15.22 5.08 -21.92
C ILE A 236 -15.24 3.75 -22.68
N ARG A 237 -14.08 3.31 -23.22
CA ARG A 237 -13.97 1.98 -23.83
C ARG A 237 -14.30 0.87 -22.83
N ALA A 238 -13.85 1.00 -21.58
CA ALA A 238 -14.15 0.03 -20.53
C ALA A 238 -15.63 -0.04 -20.17
N LEU A 239 -16.34 1.10 -20.11
CA LEU A 239 -17.79 1.14 -19.86
C LEU A 239 -18.61 0.47 -20.97
N ASN A 240 -18.12 0.53 -22.21
CA ASN A 240 -18.79 -0.06 -23.37
C ASN A 240 -18.39 -1.53 -23.62
N ALA A 241 -17.39 -2.04 -22.90
CA ALA A 241 -16.94 -3.42 -23.05
C ALA A 241 -17.88 -4.38 -22.32
N HIS A 242 -17.97 -5.62 -22.82
CA HIS A 242 -18.69 -6.69 -22.13
C HIS A 242 -18.08 -7.02 -20.77
N ASN A 243 -16.73 -6.96 -20.67
CA ASN A 243 -15.99 -7.15 -19.44
C ASN A 243 -14.97 -6.02 -19.25
N VAL A 244 -15.10 -5.29 -18.16
CA VAL A 244 -14.21 -4.18 -17.77
C VAL A 244 -12.77 -4.67 -17.56
N ALA A 245 -12.59 -5.93 -17.11
CA ALA A 245 -11.28 -6.53 -16.86
C ALA A 245 -10.38 -6.56 -18.10
N ASP A 246 -10.98 -6.70 -19.29
CA ASP A 246 -10.22 -6.81 -20.54
C ASP A 246 -9.51 -5.50 -20.89
N ILE A 247 -10.14 -4.38 -20.55
CA ILE A 247 -9.63 -3.04 -20.82
C ILE A 247 -8.76 -2.55 -19.65
N LEU A 248 -9.31 -2.52 -18.44
CA LEU A 248 -8.65 -1.90 -17.29
C LEU A 248 -7.69 -2.85 -16.56
N LYS A 249 -7.77 -4.16 -16.80
CA LYS A 249 -6.86 -5.19 -16.26
C LYS A 249 -6.59 -4.96 -14.76
N LYS A 250 -5.32 -4.72 -14.42
CA LYS A 250 -4.83 -4.56 -13.04
C LYS A 250 -5.08 -3.16 -12.45
N LYS A 251 -5.76 -2.25 -13.15
CA LYS A 251 -6.11 -0.92 -12.63
C LYS A 251 -7.24 -0.96 -11.60
N MET A 252 -7.99 -2.07 -11.54
CA MET A 252 -9.06 -2.26 -10.57
C MET A 252 -8.83 -3.52 -9.75
N ALA A 253 -9.04 -3.43 -8.42
CA ALA A 253 -8.99 -4.61 -7.56
C ALA A 253 -10.05 -5.63 -7.94
N PHE A 254 -9.72 -6.92 -7.77
CA PHE A 254 -10.61 -8.05 -8.08
C PHE A 254 -11.16 -8.08 -9.50
N ASN A 255 -10.57 -7.33 -10.43
CA ASN A 255 -11.00 -7.29 -11.83
C ASN A 255 -10.13 -8.25 -12.63
N SER A 256 -10.59 -9.50 -12.76
CA SER A 256 -9.87 -10.58 -13.44
C SER A 256 -10.83 -11.55 -14.10
N ASN A 257 -10.39 -12.21 -15.17
CA ASN A 257 -11.17 -13.24 -15.87
C ASN A 257 -11.51 -14.43 -14.96
N ASP A 258 -10.74 -14.62 -13.88
CA ASP A 258 -10.99 -15.61 -12.82
C ASP A 258 -11.25 -14.89 -11.49
N GLN A 259 -12.30 -14.05 -11.48
CA GLN A 259 -12.67 -13.24 -10.31
C GLN A 259 -13.05 -14.12 -9.11
N GLU A 260 -13.74 -15.23 -9.33
CA GLU A 260 -14.14 -16.19 -8.29
C GLU A 260 -12.92 -16.76 -7.55
N GLN A 261 -11.91 -17.27 -8.26
CA GLN A 261 -10.69 -17.78 -7.65
C GLN A 261 -9.89 -16.69 -6.94
N THR A 262 -9.91 -15.47 -7.47
CA THR A 262 -9.26 -14.31 -6.84
C THR A 262 -9.93 -13.95 -5.52
N LEU A 263 -11.27 -13.95 -5.47
CA LEU A 263 -12.06 -13.73 -4.26
C LEU A 263 -11.81 -14.85 -3.24
N LEU A 264 -11.82 -16.12 -3.69
CA LEU A 264 -11.53 -17.28 -2.85
C LEU A 264 -10.15 -17.19 -2.19
N ASN A 265 -9.13 -16.84 -2.98
CA ASN A 265 -7.77 -16.65 -2.46
C ASN A 265 -7.68 -15.48 -1.50
N HIS A 266 -8.44 -14.40 -1.72
CA HIS A 266 -8.46 -13.27 -0.81
C HIS A 266 -9.08 -13.65 0.54
N VAL A 267 -10.28 -14.22 0.54
CA VAL A 267 -11.02 -14.56 1.77
C VAL A 267 -10.27 -15.61 2.61
N ARG A 268 -9.60 -16.58 1.98
CA ARG A 268 -8.73 -17.55 2.67
C ARG A 268 -7.62 -16.89 3.49
N ASN A 269 -7.20 -15.68 3.12
CA ASN A 269 -6.13 -14.93 3.80
C ASN A 269 -6.68 -13.90 4.80
N CYS A 270 -7.95 -13.98 5.19
CA CYS A 270 -8.60 -13.07 6.14
C CYS A 270 -9.11 -13.83 7.39
N PRO A 271 -8.25 -14.19 8.35
CA PRO A 271 -8.61 -15.05 9.49
C PRO A 271 -9.77 -14.53 10.33
N GLU A 272 -9.84 -13.22 10.54
CA GLU A 272 -10.92 -12.57 11.30
C GLU A 272 -12.28 -12.79 10.63
N LEU A 273 -12.35 -12.53 9.33
CA LEU A 273 -13.56 -12.77 8.54
C LEU A 273 -13.94 -14.25 8.55
N LEU A 274 -12.97 -15.15 8.39
CA LEU A 274 -13.21 -16.59 8.41
C LEU A 274 -13.86 -17.06 9.72
N ALA A 275 -13.45 -16.50 10.86
CA ALA A 275 -14.03 -16.82 12.17
C ALA A 275 -15.50 -16.40 12.30
N GLU A 276 -15.93 -15.40 11.52
CA GLU A 276 -17.32 -14.93 11.49
C GLU A 276 -18.22 -15.77 10.57
N ILE A 277 -17.68 -16.25 9.44
CA ILE A 277 -18.49 -16.83 8.35
C ILE A 277 -18.37 -18.35 8.22
N ILE A 278 -17.35 -18.97 8.80
CA ILE A 278 -17.14 -20.42 8.74
C ILE A 278 -17.60 -21.07 10.05
N GLU A 279 -18.22 -22.24 9.94
CA GLU A 279 -18.54 -23.10 11.09
C GLU A 279 -17.24 -23.43 11.83
N LYS A 280 -17.23 -23.28 13.16
CA LYS A 280 -16.14 -23.87 13.93
C LYS A 280 -16.33 -25.38 13.86
N ASP A 281 -15.30 -26.12 13.44
CA ASP A 281 -15.31 -27.57 13.56
C ASP A 281 -15.65 -27.91 15.02
N SER A 282 -16.81 -28.52 15.25
CA SER A 282 -17.17 -29.11 16.52
C SER A 282 -16.23 -30.30 16.75
N LYS A 283 -15.11 -30.03 17.40
CA LYS A 283 -14.29 -31.06 18.05
C LYS A 283 -14.62 -31.09 19.54
#